data_AF-A0A1V9XZ50-F1
#
_entry.id   AF-A0A1V9XZ50-F1
#
_cell.length_a   1.000
_cell.length_b   1.000
_cell.length_c   1.000
_cell.angle_alpha   90.00
_cell.angle_beta   90.00
_cell.angle_gamma   90.00
#
_symmetry.space_group_name_H-M   'P 1'
#
loop_
_entity.id
_entity.type
_entity.pdbx_description
1 polymer ?
#
loop_
_entity_poly.entity_id
_entity_poly.type
_entity_poly.pdbx_seq_one_letter_code
_entity_poly.pdbx_strand_id
1 'polypeptide(L)'
;MQRRMQELSAGAKTLMLDGDTNKSEEERINIFYKFVQDRLPITLGKYKELLAEASRLEIKDKATMVLCELVLDAEAIKLLKANSQLFRLFTHDNKKAQKYLLGGIEQTIKLHKDSLLVKTAIVLKTLYDEDIVDEDQLLEWDKKVSKRYVGKEFAAQIHEKAEPFITWLKNAEEESEDDESDEDAVEIEYDDRHTAEGLKEVKEVTPKPNNAGPKTKSNGNGPEAEECDEDDLDIDDI
;
A
#
# COMPACT_ATOMS: atom_id res chain seq x y z
N MET A 1 43.95 32.31 -12.07
CA MET A 1 44.21 30.97 -11.51
C MET A 1 42.95 30.17 -11.20
N GLN A 2 41.89 30.77 -10.62
CA GLN A 2 40.62 30.07 -10.30
C GLN A 2 39.92 29.38 -11.50
N ARG A 3 39.80 30.04 -12.66
CA ARG A 3 39.15 29.44 -13.84
C ARG A 3 39.86 28.17 -14.35
N ARG A 4 41.20 28.17 -14.40
CA ARG A 4 42.01 27.02 -14.81
C ARG A 4 41.90 25.84 -13.84
N MET A 5 41.75 26.13 -12.54
CA MET A 5 41.55 25.10 -11.52
C MET A 5 40.14 24.50 -11.58
N GLN A 6 39.13 25.33 -11.89
CA GLN A 6 37.75 24.87 -12.13
C GLN A 6 37.65 24.00 -13.39
N GLU A 7 38.32 24.36 -14.48
CA GLU A 7 38.36 23.55 -15.72
C GLU A 7 39.05 22.20 -15.49
N LEU A 8 40.17 22.16 -14.75
CA LEU A 8 40.83 20.91 -14.37
C LEU A 8 39.95 20.05 -13.45
N SER A 9 39.24 20.68 -12.49
CA SER A 9 38.29 19.98 -11.62
C SER A 9 37.09 19.44 -12.41
N ALA A 10 36.59 20.18 -13.40
CA ALA A 10 35.50 19.74 -14.25
C ALA A 10 35.92 18.56 -15.14
N GLY A 11 37.11 18.62 -15.77
CA GLY A 11 37.64 17.52 -16.56
C GLY A 11 37.92 16.26 -15.73
N ALA A 12 38.44 16.42 -14.50
CA ALA A 12 38.63 15.31 -13.57
C ALA A 12 37.29 14.71 -13.11
N LYS A 13 36.26 15.55 -12.87
CA LYS A 13 34.90 15.09 -12.57
C LYS A 13 34.35 14.27 -13.72
N THR A 14 34.37 14.77 -14.96
CA THR A 14 33.86 14.04 -16.13
C THR A 14 34.57 12.69 -16.31
N LEU A 15 35.90 12.63 -16.17
CA LEU A 15 36.63 11.37 -16.27
C LEU A 15 36.29 10.38 -15.13
N MET A 16 36.04 10.88 -13.92
CA MET A 16 35.57 10.06 -12.80
C MET A 16 34.14 9.55 -12.99
N LEU A 17 33.25 10.30 -13.67
CA LEU A 17 31.91 9.85 -14.02
C LEU A 17 31.95 8.57 -14.87
N ASP A 18 32.77 8.59 -15.94
CA ASP A 18 32.97 7.44 -16.81
C ASP A 18 33.67 6.29 -16.08
N GLY A 19 34.51 6.60 -15.10
CA GLY A 19 35.17 5.60 -14.26
C GLY A 19 34.23 4.89 -13.29
N ASP A 20 33.15 5.54 -12.82
CA ASP A 20 32.19 4.96 -11.88
C ASP A 20 31.12 4.11 -12.56
N THR A 21 30.59 4.56 -13.70
CA THR A 21 29.55 3.83 -14.45
C THR A 21 30.08 2.50 -14.98
N ASN A 22 31.37 2.42 -15.30
CA ASN A 22 32.03 1.19 -15.72
C ASN A 22 32.31 0.18 -14.59
N LYS A 23 32.08 0.53 -13.32
CA LYS A 23 32.26 -0.39 -12.19
C LYS A 23 31.11 -1.40 -12.12
N SER A 24 31.33 -2.48 -11.38
CA SER A 24 30.25 -3.44 -11.08
C SER A 24 29.10 -2.77 -10.33
N GLU A 25 27.90 -3.32 -10.43
CA GLU A 25 26.73 -2.78 -9.75
C GLU A 25 26.92 -2.69 -8.23
N GLU A 26 27.57 -3.70 -7.63
CA GLU A 26 27.89 -3.73 -6.20
C GLU A 26 28.82 -2.57 -5.81
N GLU A 27 29.86 -2.31 -6.59
CA GLU A 27 30.74 -1.18 -6.36
C GLU A 27 30.01 0.16 -6.49
N ARG A 28 29.10 0.30 -7.45
CA ARG A 28 28.29 1.52 -7.61
C ARG A 28 27.34 1.72 -6.43
N ILE A 29 26.73 0.66 -5.91
CA ILE A 29 25.94 0.69 -4.67
C ILE A 29 26.80 1.13 -3.49
N ASN A 30 28.02 0.58 -3.36
CA ASN A 30 28.94 0.95 -2.29
C ASN A 30 29.42 2.41 -2.39
N ILE A 31 29.57 2.96 -3.60
CA ILE A 31 29.86 4.39 -3.80
C ILE A 31 28.67 5.22 -3.32
N PHE A 32 27.45 4.85 -3.71
CA PHE A 32 26.25 5.54 -3.25
C PHE A 32 26.07 5.46 -1.73
N TYR A 33 26.34 4.30 -1.13
CA TYR A 33 26.31 4.10 0.31
C TYR A 33 27.20 5.12 1.03
N LYS A 34 28.48 5.20 0.64
CA LYS A 34 29.42 6.18 1.21
C LYS A 34 28.96 7.61 1.00
N PHE A 35 28.45 7.90 -0.20
CA PHE A 35 27.91 9.22 -0.52
C PHE A 35 26.76 9.64 0.39
N VAL A 36 25.82 8.74 0.69
CA VAL A 36 24.70 8.99 1.60
C VAL A 36 25.19 9.09 3.05
N GLN A 37 26.10 8.20 3.46
CA GLN A 37 26.69 8.17 4.79
C GLN A 37 27.37 9.50 5.17
N ASP A 38 28.15 10.08 4.26
CA ASP A 38 28.81 11.39 4.43
C ASP A 38 27.83 12.57 4.52
N ARG A 39 26.55 12.33 4.23
CA ARG A 39 25.48 13.33 4.19
C ARG A 39 24.45 13.15 5.28
N LEU A 40 24.65 12.25 6.24
CA LEU A 40 23.80 12.14 7.41
C LEU A 40 23.98 13.34 8.37
N PRO A 41 22.91 13.82 9.04
CA PRO A 41 21.51 13.45 8.81
C PRO A 41 21.00 13.99 7.47
N ILE A 42 20.12 13.23 6.81
CA ILE A 42 19.51 13.64 5.53
C ILE A 42 18.45 14.70 5.84
N THR A 43 18.56 15.84 5.16
CA THR A 43 17.60 16.95 5.25
C THR A 43 17.01 17.22 3.87
N LEU A 44 15.83 17.84 3.78
CA LEU A 44 15.14 18.15 2.51
C LEU A 44 16.06 18.79 1.44
N GLY A 45 16.98 19.67 1.85
CA GLY A 45 17.95 20.31 0.94
C GLY A 45 18.91 19.36 0.22
N LYS A 46 19.06 18.12 0.70
CA LYS A 46 19.96 17.10 0.15
C LYS A 46 19.26 16.14 -0.82
N TYR A 47 17.93 16.11 -0.85
CA TYR A 47 17.16 15.11 -1.60
C TYR A 47 17.49 15.10 -3.10
N LYS A 48 17.55 16.27 -3.71
CA LYS A 48 17.90 16.40 -5.14
C LYS A 48 19.31 15.90 -5.45
N GLU A 49 20.25 16.12 -4.53
CA GLU A 49 21.62 15.65 -4.68
C GLU A 49 21.68 14.11 -4.57
N LEU A 50 20.96 13.51 -3.63
CA LEU A 50 20.87 12.05 -3.49
C LEU A 50 20.25 11.40 -4.73
N LEU A 51 19.16 11.96 -5.25
CA LEU A 51 18.55 11.46 -6.48
C LEU A 51 19.49 11.57 -7.67
N ALA A 52 20.15 12.73 -7.84
CA ALA A 52 21.11 12.95 -8.92
C ALA A 52 22.27 11.95 -8.87
N GLU A 53 22.79 11.67 -7.68
CA GLU A 53 23.88 10.70 -7.52
C GLU A 53 23.44 9.26 -7.83
N ALA A 54 22.27 8.85 -7.34
CA ALA A 54 21.73 7.52 -7.64
C ALA A 54 21.45 7.33 -9.14
N SER A 55 20.97 8.38 -9.82
CA SER A 55 20.80 8.40 -11.28
C SER A 55 22.13 8.33 -12.02
N ARG A 56 23.14 9.11 -11.58
CA ARG A 56 24.49 9.12 -12.14
C ARG A 56 25.16 7.75 -12.04
N LEU A 57 24.92 7.03 -10.95
CA LEU A 57 25.45 5.69 -10.70
C LEU A 57 24.60 4.57 -11.32
N GLU A 58 23.50 4.90 -12.00
CA GLU A 58 22.59 3.93 -12.63
C GLU A 58 22.05 2.87 -11.64
N ILE A 59 21.79 3.29 -10.40
CA ILE A 59 21.28 2.43 -9.32
C ILE A 59 20.03 3.01 -8.66
N LYS A 60 19.32 3.94 -9.34
CA LYS A 60 18.11 4.59 -8.80
C LYS A 60 17.11 3.59 -8.21
N ASP A 61 16.92 2.45 -8.86
CA ASP A 61 16.00 1.40 -8.39
C ASP A 61 16.47 0.75 -7.07
N LYS A 62 17.78 0.56 -6.88
CA LYS A 62 18.35 -0.11 -5.70
C LYS A 62 18.72 0.86 -4.58
N ALA A 63 18.73 2.17 -4.86
CA ALA A 63 19.05 3.21 -3.89
C ALA A 63 18.15 3.15 -2.64
N THR A 64 16.90 2.71 -2.79
CA THR A 64 15.96 2.54 -1.68
C THR A 64 16.45 1.55 -0.62
N MET A 65 17.18 0.50 -1.00
CA MET A 65 17.78 -0.45 -0.04
C MET A 65 18.84 0.23 0.82
N VAL A 66 19.72 1.01 0.19
CA VAL A 66 20.74 1.78 0.89
C VAL A 66 20.11 2.81 1.85
N LEU A 67 19.02 3.45 1.41
CA LEU A 67 18.27 4.39 2.25
C LEU A 67 17.63 3.69 3.45
N CYS A 68 17.04 2.49 3.28
CA CYS A 68 16.53 1.72 4.42
C CYS A 68 17.63 1.44 5.44
N GLU A 69 18.79 0.96 5.00
CA GLU A 69 19.91 0.62 5.88
C GLU A 69 20.46 1.84 6.66
N LEU A 70 20.52 3.01 6.03
CA LEU A 70 21.14 4.20 6.63
C LEU A 70 20.16 5.11 7.38
N VAL A 71 18.86 5.04 7.07
CA VAL A 71 17.84 5.95 7.63
C VAL A 71 16.96 5.27 8.66
N LEU A 72 16.71 3.95 8.54
CA LEU A 72 15.78 3.24 9.41
C LEU A 72 16.51 2.51 10.54
N ASP A 73 15.83 2.42 11.68
CA ASP A 73 16.26 1.65 12.85
C ASP A 73 15.03 0.97 13.51
N ALA A 74 15.12 0.64 14.80
CA ALA A 74 14.01 0.08 15.58
C ALA A 74 12.75 0.99 15.64
N GLU A 75 12.89 2.29 15.37
CA GLU A 75 11.80 3.27 15.22
C GLU A 75 11.34 3.45 13.76
N ALA A 76 11.55 2.45 12.87
CA ALA A 76 11.27 2.53 11.43
C ALA A 76 9.93 3.20 11.06
N ILE A 77 8.84 2.92 11.76
CA ILE A 77 7.51 3.52 11.50
C ILE A 77 7.56 5.06 11.58
N LYS A 78 8.20 5.61 12.61
CA LYS A 78 8.35 7.05 12.79
C LYS A 78 9.27 7.64 11.73
N LEU A 79 10.35 6.94 11.40
CA LEU A 79 11.35 7.39 10.43
C LEU A 79 10.82 7.37 8.99
N LEU A 80 9.99 6.38 8.64
CA LEU A 80 9.30 6.32 7.34
C LEU A 80 8.38 7.53 7.16
N LYS A 81 7.58 7.88 8.15
CA LYS A 81 6.72 9.08 8.12
C LYS A 81 7.53 10.37 8.02
N ALA A 82 8.56 10.50 8.85
CA ALA A 82 9.41 11.69 8.86
C ALA A 82 10.17 11.90 7.55
N ASN A 83 10.51 10.81 6.84
CA ASN A 83 11.27 10.82 5.60
C ASN A 83 10.42 10.40 4.39
N SER A 84 9.09 10.47 4.45
CA SER A 84 8.24 9.90 3.39
C SER A 84 8.48 10.55 2.04
N GLN A 85 8.71 11.87 2.01
CA GLN A 85 9.12 12.59 0.80
C GLN A 85 10.45 12.09 0.20
N LEU A 86 11.41 11.65 1.02
CA LEU A 86 12.66 11.07 0.54
C LEU A 86 12.40 9.74 -0.16
N PHE A 87 11.63 8.86 0.44
CA PHE A 87 11.35 7.55 -0.15
C PHE A 87 10.50 7.69 -1.42
N ARG A 88 9.47 8.53 -1.41
CA ARG A 88 8.65 8.85 -2.60
C ARG A 88 9.46 9.37 -3.78
N LEU A 89 10.53 10.12 -3.52
CA LEU A 89 11.41 10.62 -4.58
C LEU A 89 12.02 9.49 -5.43
N PHE A 90 12.21 8.31 -4.84
CA PHE A 90 12.75 7.13 -5.51
C PHE A 90 11.66 6.18 -6.02
N THR A 91 10.53 6.09 -5.31
CA THR A 91 9.48 5.09 -5.57
C THR A 91 8.36 5.56 -6.50
N HIS A 92 8.15 6.88 -6.63
CA HIS A 92 7.12 7.43 -7.51
C HIS A 92 7.34 7.00 -8.97
N ASP A 93 6.31 6.43 -9.58
CA ASP A 93 6.33 5.80 -10.91
C ASP A 93 7.46 4.77 -11.12
N ASN A 94 7.93 4.16 -10.03
CA ASN A 94 9.05 3.21 -10.06
C ASN A 94 8.78 1.94 -9.25
N LYS A 95 8.04 1.01 -9.86
CA LYS A 95 7.73 -0.33 -9.31
C LYS A 95 8.97 -1.13 -8.93
N LYS A 96 10.09 -0.98 -9.67
CA LYS A 96 11.34 -1.66 -9.31
C LYS A 96 11.91 -1.13 -8.00
N ALA A 97 11.92 0.19 -7.82
CA ALA A 97 12.38 0.81 -6.57
C ALA A 97 11.51 0.43 -5.37
N GLN A 98 10.19 0.36 -5.56
CA GLN A 98 9.25 -0.13 -4.54
C GLN A 98 9.54 -1.59 -4.15
N LYS A 99 9.77 -2.47 -5.13
CA LYS A 99 10.15 -3.87 -4.88
C LYS A 99 11.47 -4.00 -4.12
N TYR A 100 12.47 -3.19 -4.47
CA TYR A 100 13.74 -3.16 -3.72
C TYR A 100 13.57 -2.57 -2.32
N LEU A 101 12.70 -1.57 -2.16
CA LEU A 101 12.36 -1.00 -0.87
C LEU A 101 11.76 -2.06 0.07
N LEU A 102 10.79 -2.84 -0.40
CA LEU A 102 10.18 -3.92 0.40
C LEU A 102 11.24 -4.93 0.87
N GLY A 103 12.23 -5.26 0.01
CA GLY A 103 13.38 -6.06 0.41
C GLY A 103 14.24 -5.40 1.51
N GLY A 104 14.48 -4.09 1.41
CA GLY A 104 15.16 -3.32 2.46
C GLY A 104 14.37 -3.27 3.78
N ILE A 105 13.03 -3.22 3.70
CA ILE A 105 12.15 -3.28 4.87
C ILE A 105 12.23 -4.65 5.54
N GLU A 106 12.23 -5.75 4.79
CA GLU A 106 12.44 -7.10 5.34
C GLU A 106 13.77 -7.18 6.11
N GLN A 107 14.86 -6.64 5.53
CA GLN A 107 16.17 -6.60 6.19
C GLN A 107 16.14 -5.75 7.46
N THR A 108 15.46 -4.61 7.44
CA THR A 108 15.28 -3.73 8.60
C THR A 108 14.52 -4.45 9.72
N ILE A 109 13.42 -5.14 9.38
CA ILE A 109 12.64 -5.96 10.33
C ILE A 109 13.52 -7.08 10.91
N LYS A 110 14.34 -7.74 10.09
CA LYS A 110 15.25 -8.78 10.57
C LYS A 110 16.29 -8.23 11.55
N LEU A 111 16.87 -7.07 11.26
CA LEU A 111 17.87 -6.43 12.11
C LEU A 111 17.29 -6.00 13.46
N HIS A 112 16.03 -5.56 13.47
CA HIS A 112 15.32 -5.10 14.66
C HIS A 112 14.12 -5.98 15.00
N LYS A 113 14.32 -7.31 14.95
CA LYS A 113 13.27 -8.33 15.07
C LYS A 113 12.36 -8.09 16.26
N ASP A 114 12.94 -7.88 17.43
CA ASP A 114 12.20 -7.81 18.70
C ASP A 114 11.20 -6.65 18.74
N SER A 115 11.49 -5.54 18.03
CA SER A 115 10.64 -4.35 18.00
C SER A 115 9.74 -4.27 16.76
N LEU A 116 10.19 -4.79 15.61
CA LEU A 116 9.53 -4.56 14.32
C LEU A 116 8.73 -5.76 13.82
N LEU A 117 9.09 -7.00 14.14
CA LEU A 117 8.39 -8.18 13.60
C LEU A 117 6.91 -8.21 14.01
N VAL A 118 6.61 -7.89 15.27
CA VAL A 118 5.22 -7.79 15.76
C VAL A 118 4.47 -6.58 15.19
N LYS A 119 5.17 -5.65 14.54
CA LYS A 119 4.61 -4.43 13.94
C LYS A 119 4.63 -4.47 12.41
N THR A 120 4.92 -5.61 11.78
CA THR A 120 5.03 -5.73 10.32
C THR A 120 3.81 -5.15 9.59
N ALA A 121 2.58 -5.53 9.98
CA ALA A 121 1.36 -4.96 9.40
C ALA A 121 1.31 -3.42 9.49
N ILE A 122 1.75 -2.83 10.60
CA ILE A 122 1.78 -1.37 10.80
C ILE A 122 2.87 -0.72 9.93
N VAL A 123 4.02 -1.37 9.77
CA VAL A 123 5.09 -0.91 8.87
C VAL A 123 4.57 -0.87 7.43
N LEU A 124 3.94 -1.94 6.95
CA LEU A 124 3.39 -2.00 5.59
C LEU A 124 2.26 -0.98 5.39
N LYS A 125 1.35 -0.85 6.35
CA LYS A 125 0.33 0.21 6.33
C LYS A 125 0.94 1.60 6.26
N THR A 126 2.05 1.84 6.96
CA THR A 126 2.76 3.12 6.89
C THR A 126 3.35 3.39 5.51
N LEU A 127 3.83 2.35 4.80
CA LEU A 127 4.31 2.50 3.43
C LEU A 127 3.16 2.86 2.47
N TYR A 128 2.00 2.25 2.66
CA TYR A 128 0.79 2.52 1.89
C TYR A 128 0.24 3.93 2.18
N ASP A 129 -0.03 4.27 3.44
CA ASP A 129 -0.63 5.55 3.87
C ASP A 129 0.22 6.77 3.47
N GLU A 130 1.53 6.59 3.33
CA GLU A 130 2.48 7.65 2.95
C GLU A 130 2.79 7.64 1.44
N ASP A 131 2.03 6.91 0.62
CA ASP A 131 2.22 6.77 -0.84
C ASP A 131 3.66 6.37 -1.22
N ILE A 132 4.33 5.59 -0.36
CA ILE A 132 5.71 5.15 -0.60
C ILE A 132 5.70 3.90 -1.49
N VAL A 133 4.75 2.99 -1.26
CA VAL A 133 4.57 1.76 -2.03
C VAL A 133 3.11 1.67 -2.45
N ASP A 134 2.90 1.41 -3.74
CA ASP A 134 1.58 1.27 -4.32
C ASP A 134 0.94 -0.05 -3.88
N GLU A 135 -0.39 -0.08 -3.85
CA GLU A 135 -1.17 -1.24 -3.45
C GLU A 135 -0.83 -2.50 -4.27
N ASP A 136 -0.73 -2.34 -5.59
CA ASP A 136 -0.41 -3.44 -6.52
C ASP A 136 0.95 -4.07 -6.21
N GLN A 137 1.93 -3.28 -5.74
CA GLN A 137 3.24 -3.78 -5.35
C GLN A 137 3.20 -4.52 -4.01
N LEU A 138 2.35 -4.10 -3.07
CA LEU A 138 2.14 -4.80 -1.80
C LEU A 138 1.46 -6.16 -2.03
N LEU A 139 0.42 -6.18 -2.86
CA LEU A 139 -0.27 -7.42 -3.24
C LEU A 139 0.64 -8.35 -4.06
N GLU A 140 1.41 -7.82 -5.00
CA GLU A 140 2.38 -8.62 -5.77
C GLU A 140 3.50 -9.20 -4.90
N TRP A 141 3.96 -8.45 -3.89
CA TRP A 141 4.92 -8.96 -2.90
C TRP A 141 4.31 -10.12 -2.09
N ASP A 142 3.06 -9.98 -1.64
CA ASP A 142 2.38 -10.98 -0.83
C ASP A 142 2.23 -12.35 -1.52
N LYS A 143 1.98 -12.36 -2.85
CA LYS A 143 1.78 -13.60 -3.64
C LYS A 143 2.88 -14.63 -3.48
N LYS A 144 4.11 -14.22 -3.12
CA LYS A 144 5.24 -15.16 -3.01
C LYS A 144 6.26 -14.76 -1.96
N VAL A 145 6.36 -15.62 -0.94
CA VAL A 145 7.47 -15.61 0.03
C VAL A 145 8.81 -15.83 -0.69
N SER A 146 9.69 -14.83 -0.59
CA SER A 146 11.01 -14.82 -1.21
C SER A 146 12.12 -15.12 -0.21
N LYS A 147 13.14 -15.87 -0.61
CA LYS A 147 14.34 -16.10 0.20
C LYS A 147 15.47 -15.09 -0.04
N ARG A 148 15.25 -14.11 -0.93
CA ARG A 148 16.31 -13.22 -1.47
C ARG A 148 17.02 -12.41 -0.39
N TYR A 149 16.28 -11.83 0.56
CA TYR A 149 16.83 -10.82 1.48
C TYR A 149 17.03 -11.34 2.90
N VAL A 150 16.10 -12.14 3.43
CA VAL A 150 16.10 -12.54 4.84
C VAL A 150 16.13 -14.05 5.11
N GLY A 151 16.03 -14.87 4.07
CA GLY A 151 15.87 -16.33 4.16
C GLY A 151 14.39 -16.75 4.22
N LYS A 152 14.07 -17.93 3.69
CA LYS A 152 12.68 -18.36 3.44
C LYS A 152 11.82 -18.43 4.72
N GLU A 153 12.38 -18.97 5.80
CA GLU A 153 11.68 -19.14 7.07
C GLU A 153 11.32 -17.80 7.73
N PHE A 154 12.29 -16.88 7.78
CA PHE A 154 12.05 -15.56 8.35
C PHE A 154 11.11 -14.73 7.47
N ALA A 155 11.22 -14.84 6.15
CA ALA A 155 10.27 -14.22 5.24
C ALA A 155 8.84 -14.73 5.48
N ALA A 156 8.64 -16.04 5.67
CA ALA A 156 7.32 -16.58 6.02
C ALA A 156 6.76 -15.98 7.32
N GLN A 157 7.60 -15.79 8.35
CA GLN A 157 7.19 -15.11 9.59
C GLN A 157 6.79 -13.65 9.34
N ILE A 158 7.48 -12.94 8.45
CA ILE A 158 7.10 -11.57 8.07
C ILE A 158 5.72 -11.57 7.39
N HIS A 159 5.48 -12.45 6.42
CA HIS A 159 4.18 -12.56 5.75
C HIS A 159 3.05 -12.90 6.73
N GLU A 160 3.26 -13.84 7.66
CA GLU A 160 2.28 -14.16 8.71
C GLU A 160 1.91 -12.93 9.56
N LYS A 161 2.89 -12.08 9.90
CA LYS A 161 2.65 -10.83 10.63
C LYS A 161 2.12 -9.69 9.75
N ALA A 162 2.18 -9.83 8.43
CA ALA A 162 1.61 -8.91 7.46
C ALA A 162 0.13 -9.23 7.16
N GLU A 163 -0.29 -10.48 7.34
CA GLU A 163 -1.62 -11.00 6.99
C GLU A 163 -2.78 -10.04 7.34
N PRO A 164 -2.89 -9.46 8.56
CA PRO A 164 -4.02 -8.60 8.90
C PRO A 164 -4.13 -7.35 8.00
N PHE A 165 -2.99 -6.80 7.56
CA PHE A 165 -2.97 -5.66 6.65
C PHE A 165 -3.25 -6.08 5.22
N ILE A 166 -2.72 -7.23 4.79
CA ILE A 166 -2.95 -7.76 3.44
C ILE A 166 -4.42 -8.12 3.23
N THR A 167 -5.08 -8.75 4.21
CA THR A 167 -6.52 -9.03 4.17
C THR A 167 -7.32 -7.72 4.09
N TRP A 168 -6.94 -6.70 4.87
CA TRP A 168 -7.58 -5.39 4.82
C TRP A 168 -7.45 -4.74 3.43
N LEU A 169 -6.27 -4.80 2.80
CA LEU A 169 -6.06 -4.28 1.44
C LEU A 169 -6.94 -4.99 0.41
N LYS A 170 -6.99 -6.33 0.43
CA LYS A 170 -7.77 -7.12 -0.54
C LYS A 170 -9.28 -6.84 -0.44
N ASN A 171 -9.80 -6.70 0.78
CA ASN A 171 -11.22 -6.41 0.97
C ASN A 171 -11.60 -4.98 0.51
N ALA A 172 -10.66 -4.04 0.56
CA ALA A 172 -10.90 -2.67 0.10
C ALA A 172 -11.05 -2.58 -1.44
N GLU A 173 -10.39 -3.47 -2.20
CA GLU A 173 -10.63 -3.59 -3.65
C GLU A 173 -12.04 -4.16 -3.92
N GLU A 174 -12.42 -5.25 -3.24
CA GLU A 174 -13.70 -5.93 -3.50
C GLU A 174 -14.93 -5.06 -3.20
N GLU A 175 -14.91 -4.20 -2.17
CA GLU A 175 -16.01 -3.26 -1.89
C GLU A 175 -16.12 -2.11 -2.90
N SER A 176 -15.10 -1.85 -3.71
CA SER A 176 -15.09 -0.76 -4.69
C SER A 176 -15.59 -1.14 -6.08
N GLU A 177 -15.80 -2.44 -6.32
CA GLU A 177 -16.30 -2.98 -7.60
C GLU A 177 -17.81 -3.29 -7.59
N ASP A 178 -18.50 -3.17 -6.44
CA ASP A 178 -19.89 -3.63 -6.24
C ASP A 178 -20.93 -2.49 -6.19
N ASP A 179 -20.60 -1.29 -6.70
CA ASP A 179 -21.49 -0.10 -6.73
C ASP A 179 -21.93 0.31 -8.16
N GLU A 180 -22.01 -0.66 -9.09
CA GLU A 180 -22.60 -0.48 -10.43
C GLU A 180 -23.64 -1.56 -10.77
N SER A 181 -24.70 -1.72 -9.96
CA SER A 181 -25.91 -2.43 -10.40
C SER A 181 -27.18 -2.00 -9.64
N ASP A 182 -28.19 -1.65 -10.45
CA ASP A 182 -29.62 -1.42 -10.13
C ASP A 182 -30.02 -0.09 -9.48
N GLU A 183 -30.57 0.85 -10.29
CA GLU A 183 -32.03 1.09 -10.34
C GLU A 183 -32.42 2.13 -11.41
N ASP A 184 -33.58 1.86 -12.05
CA ASP A 184 -34.42 2.76 -12.85
C ASP A 184 -34.30 2.79 -14.39
N ALA A 185 -34.59 1.65 -15.01
CA ALA A 185 -35.28 1.61 -16.30
C ALA A 185 -36.72 2.15 -16.14
N VAL A 186 -36.93 3.45 -16.34
CA VAL A 186 -38.28 4.02 -16.49
C VAL A 186 -38.73 3.88 -17.95
N GLU A 187 -39.51 2.84 -18.23
CA GLU A 187 -40.24 2.70 -19.50
C GLU A 187 -41.40 3.69 -19.53
N ILE A 188 -41.23 4.80 -20.27
CA ILE A 188 -42.31 5.77 -20.51
C ILE A 188 -43.20 5.22 -21.63
N GLU A 189 -44.23 4.48 -21.25
CA GLU A 189 -45.35 4.14 -22.13
C GLU A 189 -46.29 5.35 -22.25
N TYR A 190 -46.37 5.98 -23.42
CA TYR A 190 -47.29 7.09 -23.67
C TYR A 190 -48.72 6.53 -23.92
N ASP A 191 -49.63 6.69 -22.95
CA ASP A 191 -51.07 6.46 -23.17
C ASP A 191 -51.64 7.64 -23.97
N ASP A 192 -51.85 7.43 -25.28
CA ASP A 192 -52.37 8.38 -26.25
C ASP A 192 -53.90 8.56 -26.12
N ARG A 193 -54.38 8.86 -24.92
CA ARG A 193 -55.80 9.13 -24.64
C ARG A 193 -55.98 10.31 -23.70
N HIS A 194 -55.84 11.51 -24.26
CA HIS A 194 -56.53 12.69 -23.74
C HIS A 194 -57.72 13.06 -24.65
N THR A 195 -58.86 12.47 -24.32
CA THR A 195 -60.18 13.07 -24.55
C THR A 195 -60.21 14.46 -23.91
N ALA A 196 -60.35 15.49 -24.73
CA ALA A 196 -60.58 16.85 -24.29
C ALA A 196 -61.98 16.94 -23.65
N GLU A 197 -62.06 17.15 -22.33
CA GLU A 197 -63.20 17.83 -21.71
C GLU A 197 -62.93 18.16 -20.22
N GLY A 198 -63.01 19.45 -19.89
CA GLY A 198 -63.55 19.89 -18.59
C GLY A 198 -62.55 20.26 -17.48
N LEU A 199 -61.93 21.43 -17.59
CA LEU A 199 -61.31 22.13 -16.45
C LEU A 199 -62.40 22.67 -15.52
N LYS A 200 -62.46 22.22 -14.26
CA LYS A 200 -63.09 22.95 -13.14
C LYS A 200 -62.26 22.82 -11.87
N GLU A 201 -61.83 23.98 -11.39
CA GLU A 201 -61.07 24.22 -10.16
C GLU A 201 -62.05 24.59 -9.03
N VAL A 202 -62.01 23.93 -7.87
CA VAL A 202 -62.48 24.48 -6.58
C VAL A 202 -61.67 23.96 -5.38
N LYS A 203 -60.94 24.91 -4.79
CA LYS A 203 -60.40 25.16 -3.43
C LYS A 203 -60.58 24.18 -2.24
N GLU A 204 -59.43 23.97 -1.58
CA GLU A 204 -59.10 23.80 -0.14
C GLU A 204 -60.19 23.55 0.91
N VAL A 205 -59.98 22.51 1.75
CA VAL A 205 -59.91 22.65 3.24
C VAL A 205 -59.15 21.45 3.88
N THR A 206 -58.21 21.71 4.79
CA THR A 206 -57.74 20.80 5.87
C THR A 206 -58.54 21.11 7.17
N PRO A 207 -58.54 20.35 8.31
CA PRO A 207 -57.56 19.36 8.82
C PRO A 207 -58.11 18.09 9.59
N LYS A 208 -57.15 17.21 9.99
CA LYS A 208 -57.05 16.12 11.03
C LYS A 208 -58.13 16.00 12.16
N PRO A 209 -58.22 14.94 13.04
CA PRO A 209 -57.34 13.76 13.30
C PRO A 209 -58.02 12.39 13.70
N ASN A 210 -57.17 11.39 13.95
CA ASN A 210 -57.21 10.34 15.00
C ASN A 210 -58.08 9.05 14.93
N ASN A 211 -57.33 7.95 15.07
CA ASN A 211 -57.53 6.73 15.90
C ASN A 211 -58.79 5.87 15.73
N ALA A 212 -58.58 4.61 15.34
CA ALA A 212 -58.80 3.44 16.21
C ALA A 212 -58.36 2.16 15.47
N GLY A 213 -57.66 1.24 16.16
CA GLY A 213 -57.53 -0.16 15.73
C GLY A 213 -58.87 -0.91 15.90
N PRO A 214 -58.93 -2.26 16.06
CA PRO A 214 -57.81 -3.20 16.20
C PRO A 214 -58.05 -4.63 15.61
N LYS A 215 -57.03 -5.49 15.70
CA LYS A 215 -57.07 -6.99 15.67
C LYS A 215 -57.42 -7.60 14.29
N THR A 216 -56.90 -8.74 13.85
CA THR A 216 -56.74 -10.02 14.57
C THR A 216 -56.00 -11.02 13.67
N LYS A 217 -55.10 -11.84 14.25
CA LYS A 217 -54.81 -13.30 14.03
C LYS A 217 -54.65 -13.80 12.58
N SER A 218 -53.71 -14.69 12.24
CA SER A 218 -53.34 -15.96 12.89
C SER A 218 -52.15 -16.62 12.17
N ASN A 219 -51.38 -17.40 12.94
CA ASN A 219 -50.70 -18.68 12.65
C ASN A 219 -49.96 -18.84 11.30
N GLY A 220 -48.68 -19.22 11.23
CA GLY A 220 -47.94 -20.14 12.10
C GLY A 220 -47.84 -21.51 11.44
N ASN A 221 -46.65 -21.90 10.98
CA ASN A 221 -45.97 -23.17 11.28
C ASN A 221 -44.67 -23.30 10.44
N GLY A 222 -43.54 -23.53 11.13
CA GLY A 222 -42.49 -24.41 10.60
C GLY A 222 -42.94 -25.88 10.79
N PRO A 223 -42.04 -26.89 10.85
CA PRO A 223 -40.58 -26.84 10.98
C PRO A 223 -39.85 -27.79 10.00
N GLU A 224 -38.52 -27.87 10.06
CA GLU A 224 -37.82 -29.16 10.26
C GLU A 224 -36.32 -28.92 10.50
N ALA A 225 -35.80 -29.67 11.46
CA ALA A 225 -34.42 -29.74 11.91
C ALA A 225 -33.95 -31.18 11.69
N GLU A 226 -32.68 -31.38 11.36
CA GLU A 226 -31.99 -32.66 11.62
C GLU A 226 -30.57 -32.39 12.14
N GLU A 227 -30.32 -32.92 13.33
CA GLU A 227 -29.02 -33.20 13.93
C GLU A 227 -28.49 -34.53 13.37
N CYS A 228 -27.17 -34.70 13.26
CA CYS A 228 -26.49 -36.00 13.33
C CYS A 228 -25.06 -35.79 13.89
N ASP A 229 -24.92 -36.09 15.18
CA ASP A 229 -23.94 -37.00 15.81
C ASP A 229 -22.43 -36.86 15.58
N GLU A 230 -21.77 -36.54 16.71
CA GLU A 230 -20.64 -37.21 17.37
C GLU A 230 -19.79 -38.21 16.55
N ASP A 231 -18.48 -37.95 16.49
CA ASP A 231 -17.44 -39.00 16.48
C ASP A 231 -16.26 -38.55 17.37
N ASP A 232 -16.14 -39.23 18.50
CA ASP A 232 -14.97 -39.27 19.39
C ASP A 232 -13.74 -39.79 18.63
N LEU A 233 -12.64 -39.04 18.65
CA LEU A 233 -11.32 -39.52 18.21
C LEU A 233 -10.41 -39.65 19.42
N ASP A 234 -10.30 -40.89 19.89
CA ASP A 234 -9.30 -41.35 20.85
C ASP A 234 -7.89 -41.17 20.30
N ILE A 235 -7.03 -40.45 21.03
CA ILE A 235 -5.60 -40.29 20.71
C ILE A 235 -4.73 -40.83 21.85
N ASP A 236 -4.59 -42.16 21.88
CA ASP A 236 -3.56 -42.88 22.63
C ASP A 236 -3.01 -44.02 21.73
N ASP A 237 -1.90 -43.77 21.02
CA ASP A 237 -0.84 -44.68 20.51
C ASP A 237 -0.27 -44.20 19.15
N ILE A 238 0.87 -43.47 19.15
CA ILE A 238 2.10 -43.83 18.42
C ILE A 238 3.30 -42.95 18.82
#